data_AF-A0A645I4Q2-F1
#
_entry.id   AF-A0A645I4Q2-F1
#
_cell.length_a   1.000
_cell.length_b   1.000
_cell.length_c   1.000
_cell.angle_alpha   90.00
_cell.angle_beta   90.00
_cell.angle_gamma   90.00
#
_symmetry.space_group_name_H-M   'P 1'
#
loop_
_entity.id
_entity.type
_entity.pdbx_description
1 polymer ?
#
loop_
_entity_poly.entity_id
_entity_poly.type
_entity_poly.pdbx_seq_one_letter_code
_entity_poly.pdbx_strand_id
1 'polypeptide(L)'
;MRDCVTATTAEIAQGNLLVRLSPAVGDALIGLRRFMFENIYLGPAQTREKDKAQFIISNLFEHYMSHEEELPTLYREIMAEEGRERAVADYIAGMTDDFATSVFQQIFIPGFTL
;
A
#
# COMPACT_ATOMS: atom_id res chain seq x y z
N MET A 1 -18.70 -10.53 12.80
CA MET A 1 -18.99 -9.12 13.19
C MET A 1 -19.61 -9.01 14.58
N ARG A 2 -20.58 -9.87 14.96
CA ARG A 2 -21.26 -9.83 16.27
C ARG A 2 -20.33 -9.83 17.49
N ASP A 3 -19.29 -10.69 17.49
CA ASP A 3 -18.32 -10.77 18.59
C ASP A 3 -17.60 -9.43 18.87
N CYS A 4 -17.00 -8.85 17.82
CA CYS A 4 -16.31 -7.57 17.90
C CYS A 4 -17.20 -6.45 18.46
N VAL A 5 -18.44 -6.36 17.98
CA VAL A 5 -19.40 -5.35 18.45
C VAL A 5 -19.68 -5.56 19.94
N THR A 6 -20.02 -6.78 20.37
CA THR A 6 -20.33 -7.06 21.78
C THR A 6 -19.15 -6.79 22.71
N ALA A 7 -17.95 -7.27 22.37
CA ALA A 7 -16.76 -7.07 23.18
C ALA A 7 -16.34 -5.59 23.24
N THR A 8 -16.46 -4.86 22.13
CA THR A 8 -16.18 -3.41 22.07
C THR A 8 -17.20 -2.61 22.86
N THR A 9 -18.50 -2.92 22.77
CA THR A 9 -19.54 -2.23 23.57
C THR A 9 -19.31 -2.46 25.08
N ALA A 10 -18.84 -3.64 25.47
CA ALA A 10 -18.49 -3.93 26.86
C ALA A 10 -17.29 -3.10 27.36
N GLU A 11 -16.29 -2.83 26.51
CA GLU A 11 -15.19 -1.90 26.83
C GLU A 11 -15.69 -0.47 26.98
N ILE A 12 -16.51 0.00 26.05
CA ILE A 12 -17.08 1.34 26.09
C ILE A 12 -17.91 1.55 27.36
N ALA A 13 -18.70 0.55 27.76
CA ALA A 13 -19.47 0.59 29.01
C ALA A 13 -18.58 0.69 30.27
N GLN A 14 -17.33 0.25 30.18
CA GLN A 14 -16.32 0.39 31.24
C GLN A 14 -15.51 1.70 31.12
N GLY A 15 -15.84 2.57 30.16
CA GLY A 15 -15.13 3.82 29.88
C GLY A 15 -13.91 3.66 28.98
N ASN A 16 -13.65 2.46 28.45
CA ASN A 16 -12.51 2.19 27.59
C ASN A 16 -12.91 2.38 26.11
N LEU A 17 -12.26 3.31 25.42
CA LEU A 17 -12.41 3.49 23.97
C LEU A 17 -11.52 2.50 23.20
N LEU A 18 -11.79 1.20 23.38
CA LEU A 18 -11.00 0.11 22.82
C LEU A 18 -11.86 -0.80 21.94
N VAL A 19 -11.49 -0.93 20.66
CA VAL A 19 -12.07 -1.92 19.75
C VAL A 19 -11.37 -3.26 19.99
N ARG A 20 -12.15 -4.29 20.32
CA ARG A 20 -11.58 -5.63 20.54
C ARG A 20 -12.55 -6.76 20.21
N LEU A 21 -11.96 -7.93 20.01
CA LEU A 21 -12.66 -9.22 19.97
C LEU A 21 -12.71 -9.82 21.38
N SER A 22 -13.55 -10.84 21.57
CA SER A 22 -13.42 -11.71 22.73
C SER A 22 -12.06 -12.44 22.70
N PRO A 23 -11.49 -12.85 23.85
CA PRO A 23 -10.20 -13.53 23.89
C PRO A 23 -10.15 -14.75 22.97
N ALA A 24 -11.17 -15.60 22.99
CA ALA A 24 -11.22 -16.81 22.16
C ALA A 24 -11.18 -16.52 20.65
N VAL A 25 -11.94 -15.51 20.19
CA VAL A 25 -11.97 -15.13 18.76
C VAL A 25 -10.70 -14.39 18.37
N GLY A 26 -10.17 -13.53 19.25
CA GLY A 26 -8.89 -12.86 19.06
C GLY A 26 -7.74 -13.84 18.92
N ASP A 27 -7.63 -14.82 19.80
CA ASP A 27 -6.59 -15.85 19.77
C ASP A 27 -6.68 -16.70 18.50
N ALA A 28 -7.90 -17.08 18.08
CA ALA A 28 -8.12 -17.78 16.83
C ALA A 28 -7.70 -16.95 15.61
N LEU A 29 -8.02 -15.65 15.58
CA LEU A 29 -7.61 -14.74 14.50
C LEU A 29 -6.08 -14.57 14.45
N ILE A 30 -5.43 -14.45 15.62
CA ILE A 30 -3.97 -14.38 15.72
C ILE A 30 -3.34 -15.68 15.20
N GLY A 31 -3.90 -16.84 15.58
CA GLY A 31 -3.47 -18.15 15.09
C GLY A 31 -3.61 -18.29 13.57
N LEU A 32 -4.76 -17.88 13.01
CA LEU A 32 -4.98 -17.86 11.56
C LEU A 32 -3.99 -16.92 10.87
N ARG A 33 -3.77 -15.71 11.40
CA ARG A 33 -2.82 -14.76 10.85
C ARG A 33 -1.42 -15.35 10.80
N ARG A 34 -0.98 -15.98 11.89
CA ARG A 34 0.32 -16.66 11.95
C ARG A 34 0.44 -17.73 10.86
N PHE A 35 -0.56 -18.60 10.76
CA PHE A 35 -0.61 -19.63 9.72
C PHE A 35 -0.51 -19.04 8.31
N MET A 36 -1.26 -17.97 8.02
CA MET A 36 -1.20 -17.30 6.72
C MET A 36 0.17 -16.69 6.42
N PHE A 37 0.84 -16.09 7.40
CA PHE A 37 2.19 -15.56 7.20
C PHE A 37 3.20 -16.68 6.92
N GLU A 38 3.18 -17.73 7.73
CA GLU A 38 4.10 -18.87 7.60
C GLU A 38 3.93 -19.62 6.27
N ASN A 39 2.68 -19.77 5.79
CA ASN A 39 2.38 -20.69 4.69
C ASN A 39 2.02 -20.00 3.37
N ILE A 40 1.64 -18.72 3.39
CA ILE A 40 1.11 -18.01 2.20
C ILE A 40 1.96 -16.78 1.86
N TYR A 41 2.21 -15.89 2.82
CA TYR A 41 2.79 -14.58 2.50
C TYR A 41 4.32 -14.53 2.44
N LEU A 42 5.02 -15.46 3.10
CA LEU A 42 6.49 -15.46 3.21
C LEU A 42 7.17 -16.45 2.25
N GLY A 43 6.45 -16.98 1.26
CA GLY A 43 7.02 -17.88 0.27
C GLY A 43 7.97 -17.17 -0.71
N PRO A 44 8.94 -17.90 -1.30
CA PRO A 44 9.94 -17.31 -2.21
C PRO A 44 9.35 -16.59 -3.43
N ALA A 45 8.19 -17.04 -3.92
CA ALA A 45 7.50 -16.41 -5.04
C ALA A 45 6.95 -15.03 -4.66
N GLN A 46 6.43 -14.87 -3.44
CA GLN A 46 5.88 -13.61 -2.95
C GLN A 46 6.97 -12.57 -2.76
N THR A 47 8.15 -12.99 -2.28
CA THR A 47 9.32 -12.09 -2.17
C THR A 47 9.74 -11.55 -3.53
N ARG A 48 9.81 -12.39 -4.57
CA ARG A 48 10.20 -11.95 -5.93
C ARG A 48 9.24 -10.92 -6.52
N GLU A 49 7.93 -11.12 -6.36
CA GLU A 49 6.95 -10.14 -6.87
C GLU A 49 6.98 -8.83 -6.05
N LYS A 50 7.24 -8.90 -4.74
CA LYS A 50 7.49 -7.70 -3.93
C LYS A 50 8.73 -6.94 -4.38
N ASP A 51 9.83 -7.64 -4.67
CA ASP A 51 11.06 -7.01 -5.14
C ASP A 51 10.83 -6.28 -6.48
N LYS A 52 10.06 -6.87 -7.39
CA LYS A 52 9.66 -6.22 -8.66
C LYS A 52 8.78 -5.00 -8.42
N ALA A 53 7.79 -5.10 -7.54
CA ALA A 53 6.93 -3.96 -7.22
C ALA A 53 7.74 -2.82 -6.59
N GLN A 54 8.65 -3.14 -5.65
CA GLN A 54 9.56 -2.15 -5.07
C GLN A 54 10.43 -1.50 -6.15
N PHE A 55 10.96 -2.28 -7.08
CA PHE A 55 11.75 -1.76 -8.19
C PHE A 55 10.95 -0.78 -9.06
N ILE A 56 9.71 -1.13 -9.44
CA ILE A 56 8.83 -0.25 -10.22
C ILE A 56 8.59 1.06 -9.48
N ILE A 57 8.16 0.99 -8.21
CA ILE A 57 7.80 2.17 -7.41
C ILE A 57 9.01 3.07 -7.18
N SER A 58 10.18 2.52 -6.85
CA SER A 58 11.40 3.30 -6.65
C SER A 58 11.83 4.05 -7.92
N ASN A 59 11.79 3.39 -9.08
CA ASN A 59 12.15 4.04 -10.35
C ASN A 59 11.13 5.12 -10.76
N LEU A 60 9.82 4.87 -10.58
CA LEU A 60 8.80 5.89 -10.83
C LEU A 60 8.98 7.10 -9.91
N PHE A 61 9.29 6.88 -8.64
CA PHE A 61 9.55 7.95 -7.69
C PHE A 61 10.75 8.78 -8.11
N GLU A 62 11.88 8.15 -8.43
CA GLU A 62 13.07 8.83 -8.93
C GLU A 62 12.81 9.61 -10.23
N HIS A 63 12.07 9.03 -11.17
CA HIS A 63 11.70 9.68 -12.43
C HIS A 63 10.93 10.97 -12.19
N TYR A 64 9.83 10.94 -11.44
CA TYR A 64 9.00 12.13 -11.18
C TYR A 64 9.67 13.13 -10.23
N MET A 65 10.61 12.70 -9.40
CA MET A 65 11.46 13.62 -8.66
C MET A 65 12.38 14.41 -9.60
N SER A 66 12.78 13.86 -10.75
CA SER A 66 13.57 14.55 -11.77
C SER A 66 12.76 15.26 -12.86
N HIS A 67 11.49 14.89 -13.05
CA HIS A 67 10.59 15.37 -14.09
C HIS A 67 9.24 15.82 -13.50
N GLU A 68 9.29 16.79 -12.57
CA GLU A 68 8.12 17.28 -11.83
C GLU A 68 7.05 17.88 -12.76
N GLU A 69 7.46 18.40 -13.91
CA GLU A 69 6.59 18.95 -14.95
C GLU A 69 5.65 17.89 -15.54
N GLU A 70 6.02 16.61 -15.49
CA GLU A 70 5.20 15.50 -15.99
C GLU A 70 4.09 15.11 -15.00
N LEU A 71 4.13 15.57 -13.75
CA LEU A 71 3.05 15.32 -12.80
C LEU A 71 1.74 15.98 -13.26
N PRO A 72 0.58 15.36 -13.02
CA PRO A 72 -0.70 16.02 -13.26
C PRO A 72 -0.85 17.31 -12.43
N THR A 73 -1.66 18.26 -12.91
CA THR A 73 -1.83 19.59 -12.28
C THR A 73 -2.14 19.51 -10.79
N LEU A 74 -3.03 18.60 -10.39
CA LEU A 74 -3.38 18.38 -8.99
C LEU A 74 -2.15 18.13 -8.10
N TYR A 75 -1.20 17.32 -8.57
CA TYR A 75 -0.01 16.98 -7.78
C TYR A 75 1.04 18.09 -7.82
N ARG A 76 1.08 18.91 -8.88
CA ARG A 76 1.88 20.15 -8.88
C ARG A 76 1.35 21.20 -7.89
N GLU A 77 0.04 21.22 -7.65
CA GLU A 77 -0.56 22.05 -6.58
C GLU A 77 -0.15 21.53 -5.20
N ILE A 78 -0.28 20.22 -4.95
CA ILE A 78 0.21 19.58 -3.71
C ILE A 78 1.69 19.84 -3.50
N MET A 79 2.49 19.82 -4.57
CA MET A 79 3.92 20.10 -4.50
C MET A 79 4.22 21.52 -4.00
N ALA A 80 3.42 22.50 -4.42
CA ALA A 80 3.57 23.88 -3.97
C ALA A 80 3.21 24.06 -2.48
N GLU A 81 2.29 23.25 -1.97
CA GLU A 81 1.80 23.32 -0.59
C GLU A 81 2.60 22.45 0.39
N GLU A 82 2.97 21.24 -0.02
CA GLU A 82 3.50 20.18 0.85
C GLU A 82 4.89 19.66 0.43
N GLY A 83 5.41 20.09 -0.72
CA GLY A 83 6.73 19.72 -1.21
C GLY A 83 6.73 18.57 -2.23
N ARG A 84 7.87 18.41 -2.89
CA ARG A 84 8.05 17.52 -4.05
C ARG A 84 7.87 16.05 -3.69
N GLU A 85 8.48 15.62 -2.60
CA GLU A 85 8.45 14.23 -2.14
C GLU A 85 7.03 13.78 -1.82
N ARG A 86 6.22 14.66 -1.22
CA ARG A 86 4.81 14.40 -0.92
C ARG A 86 4.00 14.25 -2.19
N ALA A 87 4.10 15.23 -3.10
CA ALA A 87 3.37 15.22 -4.35
C ALA A 87 3.64 13.98 -5.21
N VAL A 88 4.92 13.59 -5.33
CA VAL A 88 5.32 12.38 -6.08
C VAL A 88 4.80 11.12 -5.38
N ALA A 89 4.93 11.02 -4.06
CA ALA A 89 4.43 9.88 -3.30
C ALA A 89 2.90 9.73 -3.44
N ASP A 90 2.16 10.82 -3.36
CA ASP A 90 0.70 10.82 -3.46
C ASP A 90 0.24 10.45 -4.88
N TYR A 91 0.95 10.93 -5.91
CA TYR A 91 0.67 10.54 -7.29
C TYR A 91 0.85 9.03 -7.50
N ILE A 92 1.97 8.48 -7.03
CA ILE A 92 2.27 7.06 -7.15
C ILE A 92 1.30 6.21 -6.30
N ALA A 93 0.99 6.64 -5.08
CA ALA A 93 0.02 5.95 -4.21
C ALA A 93 -1.41 5.97 -4.78
N GLY A 94 -1.74 6.94 -5.63
CA GLY A 94 -3.00 7.02 -6.36
C GLY A 94 -3.09 6.09 -7.58
N MET A 95 -1.99 5.44 -7.98
CA MET A 95 -1.98 4.52 -9.13
C MET A 95 -2.59 3.16 -8.77
N THR A 96 -3.24 2.53 -9.74
CA THR A 96 -3.51 1.08 -9.67
C THR A 96 -2.26 0.31 -10.11
N ASP A 97 -2.15 -0.96 -9.71
CA ASP A 97 -1.01 -1.83 -10.09
C ASP A 97 -0.80 -1.89 -11.61
N ASP A 98 -1.89 -2.04 -12.38
CA ASP A 98 -1.84 -2.08 -13.84
C ASP A 98 -1.38 -0.75 -14.44
N PHE A 99 -1.83 0.37 -13.88
CA PHE A 99 -1.44 1.69 -14.35
C PHE A 99 0.03 1.98 -14.06
N ALA A 100 0.50 1.70 -12.83
CA ALA A 100 1.91 1.87 -12.46
C ALA A 100 2.84 1.03 -13.35
N THR A 101 2.44 -0.21 -13.64
CA THR A 101 3.21 -1.10 -14.53
C THR A 101 3.23 -0.57 -15.97
N SER A 102 2.10 -0.10 -16.49
CA SER A 102 2.02 0.49 -17.83
C SER A 102 2.88 1.75 -17.96
N VAL A 103 2.83 2.64 -16.97
CA VAL A 103 3.64 3.87 -16.96
C VAL A 103 5.13 3.52 -16.89
N PHE A 104 5.50 2.59 -16.02
CA PHE A 104 6.89 2.10 -15.93
C PHE A 104 7.38 1.54 -17.28
N GLN A 105 6.55 0.73 -17.96
CA GLN A 105 6.90 0.21 -19.29
C GLN A 105 7.10 1.33 -20.31
N GLN A 106 6.23 2.34 -20.34
CA GLN A 106 6.32 3.47 -21.27
C GLN A 106 7.58 4.31 -21.06
N ILE A 107 7.98 4.52 -19.80
CA ILE A 107 9.13 5.37 -19.45
C ILE A 107 10.45 4.62 -19.65
N PHE A 108 10.53 3.37 -19.20
CA PHE A 108 11.82 2.67 -19.06
C PHE A 108 12.07 1.57 -20.10
N ILE A 109 11.04 1.06 -20.78
CA ILE A 109 11.17 -0.04 -21.73
C ILE A 109 11.01 0.49 -23.16
N PRO A 110 12.06 0.40 -24.01
CA PRO A 110 11.94 0.78 -25.40
C PRO A 110 10.89 -0.05 -26.12
N GLY A 111 9.98 0.61 -26.85
CA GLY A 111 9.07 -0.06 -27.76
C GLY A 111 9.84 -0.60 -28.97
N PHE A 112 10.20 -1.88 -28.96
CA PHE A 112 10.65 -2.55 -30.18
C PHE A 112 9.42 -2.99 -30.98
N THR A 113 9.00 -2.16 -31.94
CA THR A 113 8.14 -2.63 -33.03
C THR A 113 9.03 -3.41 -34.00
N LEU A 114 8.84 -4.72 -34.09
CA LEU A 114 9.35 -5.54 -35.20
C LEU A 114 8.46 -5.37 -36.43
#